data_AF-A0A8T7A794-F1
#
_entry.id   AF-A0A8T7A794-F1
#
_cell.length_a   1.000
_cell.length_b   1.000
_cell.length_c   1.000
_cell.angle_alpha   90.00
_cell.angle_beta   90.00
_cell.angle_gamma   90.00
#
_symmetry.space_group_name_H-M   'P 1'
#
loop_
_entity.id
_entity.type
_entity.pdbx_description
1 polymer ?
#
loop_
_entity_poly.entity_id
_entity_poly.type
_entity_poly.pdbx_seq_one_letter_code
_entity_poly.pdbx_strand_id
1 'polypeptide(L)'
;LASTGFQAERDIRAITVNRWPHGYAYSPDLIWEPQWAHEHQKPWVIGRQQFGNIHIANSDAAASADTNAAITQAYRAVSEI
;
A
#
# COMPACT_ATOMS: atom_id res chain seq x y z
N LEU A 1 7.08 27.42 -7.86
CA LEU A 1 8.18 27.40 -6.87
C LEU A 1 9.12 28.58 -7.08
N ALA A 2 9.78 28.75 -8.23
CA ALA A 2 10.65 29.92 -8.47
C ALA A 2 9.90 31.26 -8.65
N SER A 3 8.70 31.25 -9.26
CA SER A 3 7.93 32.46 -9.57
C SER A 3 7.32 33.19 -8.36
N THR A 4 7.47 32.65 -7.15
CA THR A 4 6.88 33.18 -5.91
C THR A 4 7.91 33.49 -4.82
N GLY A 5 9.21 33.60 -5.16
CA GLY A 5 10.25 34.10 -4.23
C GLY A 5 11.02 33.06 -3.41
N PHE A 6 10.89 31.76 -3.72
CA PHE A 6 11.74 30.72 -3.12
C PHE A 6 13.18 30.84 -3.63
N GLN A 7 14.15 30.94 -2.72
CA GLN A 7 15.59 30.96 -3.02
C GLN A 7 16.26 29.74 -2.38
N ALA A 8 16.62 28.74 -3.19
CA ALA A 8 17.09 27.45 -2.71
C ALA A 8 18.32 27.57 -1.80
N GLU A 9 19.26 28.47 -2.13
CA GLU A 9 20.51 28.71 -1.40
C GLU A 9 20.27 29.29 0.00
N ARG A 10 19.16 30.00 0.19
CA ARG A 10 18.80 30.67 1.45
C ARG A 10 17.81 29.85 2.28
N ASP A 11 16.82 29.26 1.61
CA ASP A 11 15.60 28.75 2.23
C ASP A 11 15.70 27.25 2.59
N ILE A 12 16.58 26.48 1.93
CA ILE A 12 16.81 25.08 2.29
C ILE A 12 17.78 25.01 3.49
N ARG A 13 17.32 24.44 4.61
CA ARG A 13 18.16 24.22 5.82
C ARG A 13 18.86 22.87 5.83
N ALA A 14 18.21 21.84 5.31
CA ALA A 14 18.75 20.49 5.24
C ALA A 14 18.00 19.68 4.17
N ILE A 15 18.64 18.62 3.69
CA ILE A 15 18.04 17.61 2.82
C ILE A 15 18.30 16.25 3.44
N THR A 16 17.25 15.48 3.63
CA THR A 16 17.31 14.07 4.01
C THR A 16 16.68 13.23 2.90
N VAL A 17 17.35 12.15 2.53
CA VAL A 17 16.89 11.22 1.50
C VAL A 17 16.72 9.85 2.12
N ASN A 18 15.56 9.24 1.87
CA ASN A 18 15.27 7.88 2.28
C ASN A 18 14.77 7.09 1.08
N ARG A 19 15.34 5.92 0.81
CA ARG A 19 14.94 5.06 -0.32
C ARG A 19 14.37 3.77 0.20
N TRP A 20 13.09 3.54 -0.12
CA TRP A 20 12.40 2.29 0.17
C TRP A 20 12.18 1.52 -1.12
N PRO A 21 12.93 0.44 -1.39
CA PRO A 21 12.72 -0.39 -2.58
C PRO A 21 11.31 -1.01 -2.63
N HIS A 22 10.72 -1.26 -1.45
CA HIS A 22 9.38 -1.81 -1.26
C HIS A 22 8.62 -0.95 -0.23
N GLY A 23 8.43 0.33 -0.56
CA GLY A 23 7.79 1.29 0.35
C GLY A 23 6.26 1.31 0.30
N TYR A 24 5.68 0.75 -0.76
CA TYR A 24 4.24 0.79 -1.02
C TYR A 24 3.75 -0.59 -1.40
N ALA A 25 2.59 -0.97 -0.87
CA ALA A 25 1.79 -2.05 -1.44
C ALA A 25 1.29 -1.64 -2.82
N TYR A 26 0.94 -2.63 -3.64
CA TYR A 26 0.27 -2.39 -4.90
C TYR A 26 -1.10 -1.70 -4.68
N SER A 27 -1.46 -0.74 -5.55
CA SER A 27 -2.77 -0.09 -5.59
C SER A 27 -3.33 -0.17 -7.01
N PRO A 28 -4.58 -0.64 -7.21
CA PRO A 28 -5.16 -0.92 -8.53
C PRO A 28 -5.75 0.34 -9.21
N ASP A 29 -4.95 1.39 -9.35
CA ASP A 29 -5.39 2.72 -9.83
C ASP A 29 -4.86 3.08 -11.22
N LEU A 30 -4.25 2.12 -11.92
CA LEU A 30 -3.56 2.39 -13.17
C LEU A 30 -4.52 2.28 -14.37
N ILE A 31 -4.20 2.98 -15.45
CA ILE A 31 -5.11 3.05 -16.62
C ILE A 31 -5.20 1.75 -17.42
N TRP A 32 -4.29 0.82 -17.18
CA TRP A 32 -4.14 -0.43 -17.92
C TRP A 32 -4.41 -1.67 -17.06
N GLU A 33 -5.10 -1.49 -15.93
CA GLU A 33 -5.26 -2.57 -14.94
C GLU A 33 -6.01 -3.75 -15.56
N PRO A 34 -5.61 -4.99 -15.21
CA PRO A 34 -6.37 -6.14 -15.64
C PRO A 34 -7.75 -6.06 -15.01
N GLN A 35 -8.78 -6.27 -15.82
CA GLN A 35 -10.14 -6.37 -15.32
C GLN A 35 -10.34 -7.76 -14.71
N TRP A 36 -10.68 -7.81 -13.42
CA TRP A 36 -11.09 -9.04 -12.76
C TRP A 36 -12.59 -9.16 -12.79
N ALA A 37 -13.12 -10.27 -13.31
CA ALA A 37 -14.56 -10.50 -13.39
C ALA A 37 -15.19 -10.62 -11.99
N HIS A 38 -14.42 -11.12 -11.01
CA HIS A 38 -14.88 -11.37 -9.65
C HIS A 38 -13.79 -11.04 -8.63
N GLU A 39 -14.22 -10.69 -7.41
CA GLU A 39 -13.32 -10.32 -6.30
C GLU A 39 -12.30 -11.41 -5.98
N HIS A 40 -12.72 -12.68 -6.00
CA HIS A 40 -11.87 -13.84 -5.69
C HIS A 40 -10.76 -14.10 -6.73
N GLN A 41 -10.78 -13.40 -7.87
CA GLN A 41 -9.73 -13.50 -8.90
C GLN A 41 -8.59 -12.50 -8.66
N LYS A 42 -8.77 -11.55 -7.75
CA LYS A 42 -7.76 -10.54 -7.46
C LYS A 42 -6.55 -11.18 -6.77
N PRO A 43 -5.31 -10.89 -7.20
CA PRO A 43 -4.11 -11.50 -6.64
C PRO A 43 -3.97 -11.38 -5.11
N TRP A 44 -4.32 -10.22 -4.54
CA TRP A 44 -4.27 -10.01 -3.09
C TRP A 44 -5.38 -10.75 -2.33
N VAL A 45 -6.51 -11.02 -2.98
CA VAL A 45 -7.60 -11.83 -2.39
C VAL A 45 -7.21 -13.31 -2.39
N ILE A 46 -6.59 -13.80 -3.47
CA ILE A 46 -6.03 -15.15 -3.55
C ILE A 46 -4.88 -15.30 -2.55
N GLY A 47 -3.96 -14.33 -2.54
CA GLY A 47 -2.74 -14.38 -1.74
C GLY A 47 -2.97 -14.28 -0.24
N ARG A 48 -4.08 -13.69 0.21
CA ARG A 48 -4.40 -13.56 1.65
C ARG A 48 -5.24 -14.70 2.22
N GLN A 49 -5.59 -15.71 1.42
CA GLN A 49 -6.35 -16.87 1.91
C GLN A 49 -5.58 -17.57 3.04
N GLN A 50 -6.31 -18.10 4.02
CA GLN A 50 -5.72 -18.84 5.13
C GLN A 50 -5.00 -20.10 4.64
N PHE A 51 -3.92 -20.47 5.32
CA PHE A 51 -3.20 -21.72 5.08
C PHE A 51 -3.05 -22.50 6.39
N GLY A 52 -3.99 -23.44 6.64
CA GLY A 52 -4.09 -24.09 7.94
C GLY A 52 -4.36 -23.06 9.03
N ASN A 53 -3.51 -23.01 10.06
CA ASN A 53 -3.60 -22.06 11.17
C ASN A 53 -2.88 -20.72 10.88
N ILE A 54 -2.56 -20.42 9.61
CA ILE A 54 -1.86 -19.20 9.20
C ILE A 54 -2.83 -18.24 8.54
N HIS A 55 -3.03 -17.07 9.15
CA HIS A 55 -3.83 -15.97 8.60
C HIS A 55 -2.92 -14.81 8.19
N ILE A 56 -3.09 -14.29 6.97
CA ILE A 56 -2.22 -13.25 6.40
C ILE A 56 -2.88 -11.88 6.57
N ALA A 57 -2.19 -10.92 7.19
CA ALA A 57 -2.67 -9.56 7.39
C ALA A 57 -1.56 -8.52 7.20
N ASN A 58 -1.82 -7.53 6.34
CA ASN A 58 -1.01 -6.34 6.08
C ASN A 58 -1.75 -5.45 5.05
N SER A 59 -1.12 -4.35 4.62
CA SER A 59 -1.56 -3.49 3.52
C SER A 59 -1.72 -4.21 2.18
N ASP A 60 -0.78 -5.10 1.84
CA ASP A 60 -0.76 -5.85 0.57
C ASP A 60 -1.96 -6.78 0.43
N ALA A 61 -2.45 -7.34 1.54
CA ALA A 61 -3.69 -8.12 1.58
C ALA A 61 -4.92 -7.29 1.20
N ALA A 62 -4.85 -5.95 1.19
CA ALA A 62 -5.91 -5.07 0.72
C ALA A 62 -5.63 -4.44 -0.65
N ALA A 63 -4.43 -4.61 -1.21
CA ALA A 63 -3.94 -3.80 -2.33
C ALA A 63 -4.13 -2.28 -2.08
N SER A 64 -3.69 -1.82 -0.92
CA SER A 64 -3.63 -0.40 -0.57
C SER A 64 -2.46 -0.18 0.38
N ALA A 65 -1.64 0.83 0.11
CA ALA A 65 -0.49 1.19 0.93
C ALA A 65 -0.85 1.97 2.21
N ASP A 66 -2.13 2.18 2.48
CA ASP A 66 -2.56 3.01 3.60
C ASP A 66 -2.52 2.27 4.93
N THR A 67 -2.21 2.99 6.00
CA THR A 67 -2.13 2.43 7.36
C THR A 67 -3.48 1.86 7.83
N ASN A 68 -4.60 2.49 7.48
CA ASN A 68 -5.93 1.99 7.81
C ASN A 68 -6.24 0.66 7.10
N ALA A 69 -5.70 0.42 5.90
CA ALA A 69 -5.85 -0.84 5.19
C ALA A 69 -5.14 -1.97 5.95
N ALA A 70 -3.91 -1.74 6.41
CA ALA A 70 -3.18 -2.69 7.26
C ALA A 70 -3.95 -3.03 8.55
N ILE A 71 -4.50 -2.01 9.24
CA ILE A 71 -5.30 -2.21 10.46
C ILE A 71 -6.59 -2.98 10.15
N THR A 72 -7.27 -2.66 9.06
CA THR A 72 -8.51 -3.35 8.64
C THR A 72 -8.23 -4.82 8.33
N GLN A 73 -7.12 -5.14 7.66
CA GLN A 73 -6.74 -6.52 7.37
C GLN A 73 -6.31 -7.27 8.63
N ALA A 74 -5.68 -6.60 9.60
CA ALA A 74 -5.41 -7.19 10.91
C ALA A 74 -6.70 -7.55 11.66
N TYR A 75 -7.67 -6.62 11.69
CA TYR A 75 -8.98 -6.87 12.28
C TYR A 75 -9.71 -8.04 11.60
N ARG A 76 -9.68 -8.10 10.26
CA ARG A 76 -10.23 -9.23 9.49
C ARG A 76 -9.58 -10.54 9.93
N ALA A 77 -8.25 -10.64 9.86
CA ALA A 77 -7.54 -11.89 10.16
C ALA A 77 -7.81 -12.38 11.58
N VAL A 78 -7.88 -11.48 12.57
CA VAL A 78 -8.24 -11.84 13.94
C VAL A 78 -9.67 -12.39 14.03
N SER A 79 -10.59 -11.89 13.22
CA SER A 79 -11.99 -12.37 13.18
C SER A 79 -12.16 -13.72 12.45
N GLU A 80 -11.13 -14.20 11.75
CA GLU A 80 -11.13 -15.50 11.06
C GLU A 80 -10.62 -16.66 11.93
N ILE A 81 -9.99 -16.33 13.07
CA ILE A 81 -9.49 -17.28 14.08
C ILE A 81 -10.63 -17.71 14.99
#